data_AF-A0A7J9CVX2-F1
#
_entry.id   AF-A0A7J9CVX2-F1
#
_cell.length_a   1.000
_cell.length_b   1.000
_cell.length_c   1.000
_cell.angle_alpha   90.00
_cell.angle_beta   90.00
_cell.angle_gamma   90.00
#
_symmetry.space_group_name_H-M   'P 1'
#
loop_
_entity.id
_entity.type
_entity.pdbx_description
1 polymer ?
#
loop_
_entity_poly.entity_id
_entity_poly.type
_entity_poly.pdbx_seq_one_letter_code
_entity_poly.pdbx_strand_id
1 'polypeptide(L)'
;MGAGGRMLVDGIKEENRGSVNRVPIEKPPFTLGQIKQAIPPHCFRRSLLRSFSYVGCILTGVWVIAHECGHHAFSDYQWVDDTVGLILHSALLVPYFSWKISHRRHHSNTGRYYDRLASHFNPYGPIYSKRERLQVYISDAGIVAVIYVLYKIAATKGLAWLLCTYGVPLLIVNAFLVLITYLQHTHSAL
;
A
#
# COMPACT_ATOMS: atom_id res chain seq x y z
N MET A 1 -83.12 18.50 1.41
CA MET A 1 -82.91 17.12 0.91
C MET A 1 -81.41 16.94 0.68
N GLY A 2 -80.79 15.93 1.30
CA GLY A 2 -79.36 15.62 1.13
C GLY A 2 -78.72 15.08 2.41
N ALA A 3 -78.96 13.79 2.71
CA ALA A 3 -78.38 13.08 3.84
C ALA A 3 -76.91 12.72 3.54
N GLY A 4 -75.97 13.32 4.29
CA GLY A 4 -74.54 12.99 4.22
C GLY A 4 -74.18 11.89 5.21
N GLY A 5 -74.21 10.63 4.76
CA GLY A 5 -73.75 9.48 5.52
C GLY A 5 -72.24 9.49 5.71
N ARG A 6 -71.79 9.30 6.96
CA ARG A 6 -70.37 9.09 7.31
C ARG A 6 -69.99 7.66 6.90
N MET A 7 -69.06 7.51 5.95
CA MET A 7 -68.38 6.23 5.71
C MET A 7 -67.43 5.94 6.86
N LEU A 8 -67.69 4.84 7.57
CA LEU A 8 -66.74 4.22 8.50
C LEU A 8 -65.61 3.64 7.65
N VAL A 9 -64.40 4.19 7.76
CA VAL A 9 -63.21 3.56 7.21
C VAL A 9 -62.85 2.42 8.15
N ASP A 10 -63.16 1.20 7.72
CA ASP A 10 -62.78 -0.01 8.43
C ASP A 10 -61.26 -0.06 8.61
N GLY A 11 -60.87 -0.35 9.84
CA GLY A 11 -59.51 -0.35 10.32
C GLY A 11 -58.58 -1.16 9.44
N ILE A 12 -57.63 -0.45 8.81
CA ILE A 12 -56.35 -1.05 8.45
C ILE A 12 -55.75 -1.51 9.78
N LYS A 13 -55.74 -2.84 9.99
CA LYS A 13 -55.03 -3.48 11.08
C LYS A 13 -53.62 -2.90 11.11
N GLU A 14 -53.26 -2.26 12.22
CA GLU A 14 -51.86 -2.03 12.55
C GLU A 14 -51.19 -3.40 12.53
N GLU A 15 -50.49 -3.70 11.44
CA GLU A 15 -49.56 -4.81 11.38
C GLU A 15 -48.46 -4.47 12.37
N ASN A 16 -48.62 -5.05 13.55
CA ASN A 16 -47.67 -5.26 14.62
C ASN A 16 -46.23 -4.91 14.18
N ARG A 17 -45.84 -3.63 14.32
CA ARG A 17 -44.41 -3.25 14.37
C ARG A 17 -43.90 -3.82 15.67
N GLY A 18 -43.68 -5.14 15.66
CA GLY A 18 -43.20 -5.90 16.78
C GLY A 18 -42.00 -5.17 17.35
N SER A 19 -42.09 -4.81 18.62
CA SER A 19 -41.02 -4.17 19.36
C SER A 19 -39.73 -4.92 19.03
N VAL A 20 -38.76 -4.25 18.39
CA VAL A 20 -37.48 -4.87 18.07
C VAL A 20 -36.82 -5.21 19.40
N ASN A 21 -36.91 -6.47 19.80
CA ASN A 21 -36.32 -6.94 21.03
C ASN A 21 -34.80 -6.81 20.91
N ARG A 22 -34.19 -6.23 21.94
CA ARG A 22 -32.74 -6.10 22.01
C ARG A 22 -32.10 -7.49 21.99
N VAL A 23 -31.01 -7.60 21.25
CA VAL A 23 -30.22 -8.83 21.18
C VAL A 23 -29.74 -9.18 22.60
N PRO A 24 -29.82 -10.45 23.03
CA PRO A 24 -29.31 -10.86 24.33
C PRO A 24 -27.84 -10.44 24.54
N ILE A 25 -27.54 -9.85 25.71
CA ILE A 25 -26.18 -9.39 26.09
C ILE A 25 -25.38 -10.54 26.71
N GLU A 26 -26.05 -11.62 27.10
CA GLU A 26 -25.42 -12.79 27.68
C GLU A 26 -24.54 -13.52 26.67
N LYS A 27 -23.44 -14.09 27.18
CA LYS A 27 -22.53 -14.86 26.33
C LYS A 27 -23.28 -16.06 25.76
N PRO A 28 -23.26 -16.26 24.43
CA PRO A 28 -23.98 -17.37 23.83
C PRO A 28 -23.51 -18.73 24.38
N PRO A 29 -24.41 -19.74 24.45
CA PRO A 29 -24.11 -21.06 25.01
C PRO A 29 -23.33 -21.94 24.02
N PHE A 30 -22.44 -21.35 23.22
CA PHE A 30 -21.58 -22.06 22.29
C PHE A 30 -20.15 -21.50 22.31
N THR A 31 -19.21 -22.37 21.97
CA THR A 31 -17.78 -22.05 21.91
C THR A 31 -17.37 -21.67 20.49
N LEU A 32 -16.24 -20.96 20.35
CA LEU A 32 -15.65 -20.69 19.03
C LEU A 32 -15.32 -21.97 18.24
N GLY A 33 -15.09 -23.10 18.94
CA GLY A 33 -14.87 -24.39 18.30
C GLY A 33 -16.13 -24.91 17.60
N GLN A 34 -17.29 -24.79 18.24
CA GLN A 34 -18.57 -25.21 17.67
C GLN A 34 -18.95 -24.38 16.43
N ILE A 35 -18.68 -23.06 16.46
CA ILE A 35 -18.87 -22.20 15.28
C ILE A 35 -17.98 -22.65 14.12
N LYS A 36 -16.70 -22.94 14.39
CA LYS A 36 -15.77 -23.41 13.35
C LYS A 36 -16.17 -24.76 12.75
N GLN A 37 -16.74 -25.66 13.55
CA GLN A 37 -17.26 -26.95 13.07
C GLN A 37 -18.48 -26.79 12.16
N ALA A 38 -19.31 -25.76 12.38
CA ALA A 38 -20.48 -25.48 11.53
C ALA A 38 -20.11 -24.91 10.15
N ILE A 39 -18.90 -24.38 9.98
CA ILE A 39 -18.43 -23.79 8.71
C ILE A 39 -17.75 -24.89 7.87
N PRO A 40 -18.16 -25.10 6.61
CA PRO A 40 -17.53 -26.08 5.73
C PRO A 40 -16.00 -25.89 5.60
N PRO A 41 -15.20 -26.98 5.53
CA PRO A 41 -13.73 -26.89 5.53
C PRO A 41 -13.17 -26.11 4.34
N HIS A 42 -13.88 -26.08 3.21
CA HIS A 42 -13.46 -25.33 2.03
C HIS A 42 -13.48 -23.81 2.25
N CYS A 43 -14.31 -23.30 3.17
CA CYS A 43 -14.32 -21.88 3.54
C CYS A 43 -13.03 -21.45 4.25
N PHE A 44 -12.26 -22.41 4.80
CA PHE A 44 -10.98 -22.15 5.46
C PHE A 44 -9.76 -22.42 4.57
N ARG A 45 -9.94 -22.68 3.26
CA ARG A 45 -8.80 -22.82 2.34
C ARG A 45 -8.10 -21.48 2.14
N ARG A 46 -6.95 -21.34 2.80
CA ARG A 46 -6.04 -20.20 2.63
C ARG A 46 -5.14 -20.47 1.42
N SER A 47 -5.21 -19.62 0.41
CA SER A 47 -4.25 -19.63 -0.70
C SER A 47 -3.18 -18.58 -0.43
N LEU A 48 -1.95 -19.03 -0.19
CA LEU A 48 -0.81 -18.13 0.00
C LEU A 48 -0.59 -17.27 -1.25
N LEU A 49 -0.65 -17.86 -2.43
CA LEU A 49 -0.53 -17.16 -3.71
C LEU A 49 -1.55 -16.03 -3.85
N ARG A 50 -2.82 -16.30 -3.53
CA ARG A 50 -3.88 -15.29 -3.62
C ARG A 50 -3.69 -14.17 -2.58
N SER A 51 -3.29 -14.52 -1.36
CA SER A 51 -3.01 -13.52 -0.33
C SER A 51 -1.83 -12.64 -0.71
N PHE A 52 -0.73 -13.25 -1.16
CA PHE A 52 0.46 -12.52 -1.62
C PHE A 52 0.18 -11.67 -2.85
N SER A 53 -0.67 -12.12 -3.79
CA SER A 53 -1.02 -11.30 -4.96
C SER A 53 -1.76 -10.03 -4.56
N TYR A 54 -2.68 -10.08 -3.59
CA TYR A 54 -3.35 -8.87 -3.11
C TYR A 54 -2.39 -7.89 -2.45
N VAL A 55 -1.49 -8.37 -1.59
CA VAL A 55 -0.47 -7.52 -0.95
C VAL A 55 0.46 -6.93 -2.01
N GLY A 56 0.90 -7.74 -2.97
CA GLY A 56 1.71 -7.29 -4.10
C GLY A 56 1.02 -6.19 -4.91
N CYS A 57 -0.26 -6.38 -5.29
CA CYS A 57 -1.03 -5.35 -6.01
C CYS A 57 -1.12 -4.03 -5.24
N ILE A 58 -1.34 -4.08 -3.92
CA ILE A 58 -1.41 -2.88 -3.08
C ILE A 58 -0.06 -2.17 -3.06
N LEU A 59 1.03 -2.90 -2.81
CA LEU A 59 2.38 -2.33 -2.78
C LEU A 59 2.80 -1.76 -4.14
N THR A 60 2.45 -2.41 -5.24
CA THR A 60 2.65 -1.87 -6.60
C THR A 60 1.86 -0.58 -6.79
N GLY A 61 0.60 -0.52 -6.34
CA GLY A 61 -0.20 0.70 -6.39
C GLY A 61 0.43 1.86 -5.60
N VAL A 62 0.94 1.58 -4.40
CA VAL A 62 1.68 2.57 -3.59
C VAL A 62 2.95 3.04 -4.31
N TRP A 63 3.69 2.11 -4.94
CA TRP A 63 4.88 2.45 -5.73
C TRP A 63 4.53 3.36 -6.91
N VAL A 64 3.44 3.07 -7.64
CA VAL A 64 3.00 3.90 -8.78
C VAL A 64 2.67 5.31 -8.32
N ILE A 65 1.93 5.49 -7.23
CA ILE A 65 1.61 6.83 -6.70
C ILE A 65 2.90 7.60 -6.35
N ALA A 66 3.83 6.94 -5.66
CA ALA A 66 5.10 7.56 -5.29
C ALA A 66 6.01 7.85 -6.50
N HIS A 67 5.93 7.02 -7.55
CA HIS A 67 6.57 7.23 -8.84
C HIS A 67 6.02 8.49 -9.54
N GLU A 68 4.69 8.65 -9.59
CA GLU A 68 4.05 9.84 -10.16
C GLU A 68 4.41 11.12 -9.38
N CYS A 69 4.51 11.03 -8.05
CA CYS A 69 5.02 12.12 -7.22
C CYS A 69 6.46 12.53 -7.62
N GLY A 70 7.32 11.56 -7.92
CA GLY A 70 8.70 11.85 -8.38
C GLY A 70 8.75 12.56 -9.74
N HIS A 71 7.77 12.32 -10.60
CA HIS A 71 7.58 13.06 -11.85
C HIS A 71 6.93 14.43 -11.66
N HIS A 72 6.45 14.74 -10.45
CA HIS A 72 5.61 15.89 -10.15
C HIS A 72 4.31 15.91 -10.98
N ALA A 73 3.70 14.75 -11.19
CA ALA A 73 2.48 14.58 -11.97
C ALA A 73 1.25 14.26 -11.10
N PHE A 74 1.42 14.18 -9.78
CA PHE A 74 0.34 13.80 -8.86
C PHE A 74 -0.48 15.01 -8.38
N SER A 75 0.15 16.16 -8.21
CA SER A 75 -0.50 17.41 -7.78
C SER A 75 0.09 18.63 -8.48
N ASP A 76 -0.68 19.72 -8.54
CA ASP A 76 -0.17 21.04 -8.98
C ASP A 76 0.86 21.62 -7.98
N TYR A 77 0.93 21.06 -6.76
CA TYR A 77 1.83 21.50 -5.71
C TYR A 77 3.01 20.53 -5.54
N GLN A 78 4.18 20.92 -6.05
CA GLN A 78 5.39 20.08 -5.99
C GLN A 78 5.80 19.68 -4.56
N TRP A 79 5.52 20.52 -3.56
CA TRP A 79 5.81 20.20 -2.16
C TRP A 79 4.91 19.08 -1.61
N VAL A 80 3.66 18.99 -2.11
CA VAL A 80 2.75 17.88 -1.77
C VAL A 80 3.31 16.60 -2.35
N ASP A 81 3.69 16.61 -3.62
CA ASP A 81 4.27 15.45 -4.30
C ASP A 81 5.55 14.99 -3.59
N ASP A 82 6.44 15.91 -3.23
CA ASP A 82 7.66 15.56 -2.51
C ASP A 82 7.40 15.02 -1.11
N THR A 83 6.36 15.51 -0.42
CA THR A 83 5.98 15.00 0.90
C THR A 83 5.39 13.60 0.80
N VAL A 84 4.41 13.41 -0.09
CA VAL A 84 3.74 12.12 -0.31
C VAL A 84 4.73 11.09 -0.83
N GLY A 85 5.51 11.45 -1.85
CA GLY A 85 6.55 10.61 -2.43
C GLY A 85 7.59 10.19 -1.40
N LEU A 86 8.08 11.11 -0.55
CA LEU A 86 9.02 10.78 0.51
C LEU A 86 8.45 9.76 1.50
N ILE A 87 7.21 9.92 1.95
CA ILE A 87 6.56 9.00 2.89
C ILE A 87 6.37 7.62 2.25
N LEU A 88 5.77 7.58 1.06
CA LEU A 88 5.41 6.32 0.40
C LEU A 88 6.64 5.54 -0.06
N HIS A 89 7.62 6.17 -0.70
CA HIS A 89 8.85 5.47 -1.09
C HIS A 89 9.69 5.05 0.12
N SER A 90 9.78 5.85 1.19
CA SER A 90 10.46 5.41 2.41
C SER A 90 9.82 4.17 3.00
N ALA A 91 8.47 4.11 3.01
CA ALA A 91 7.72 2.93 3.47
C ALA A 91 7.94 1.69 2.60
N LEU A 92 8.43 1.85 1.37
CA LEU A 92 8.86 0.76 0.46
C LEU A 92 10.38 0.54 0.47
N LEU A 93 11.13 1.18 1.37
CA LEU A 93 12.58 1.17 1.43
C LEU A 93 13.28 1.68 0.16
N VAL A 94 12.65 2.64 -0.53
CA VAL A 94 13.21 3.35 -1.70
C VAL A 94 13.60 4.78 -1.29
N PRO A 95 14.86 5.22 -1.47
CA PRO A 95 15.27 6.58 -1.11
C PRO A 95 14.67 7.59 -2.12
N TYR A 96 13.55 8.23 -1.76
CA TYR A 96 12.69 8.98 -2.67
C TYR A 96 13.42 10.00 -3.56
N PHE A 97 14.14 10.96 -2.98
CA PHE A 97 14.78 12.00 -3.78
C PHE A 97 15.95 11.44 -4.59
N SER A 98 16.75 10.56 -4.00
CA SER A 98 17.82 9.87 -4.70
C SER A 98 17.30 9.13 -5.93
N TRP A 99 16.20 8.39 -5.77
CA TRP A 99 15.49 7.70 -6.84
C TRP A 99 14.96 8.70 -7.87
N LYS A 100 14.20 9.71 -7.47
CA LYS A 100 13.64 10.76 -8.34
C LYS A 100 14.69 11.41 -9.24
N ILE A 101 15.81 11.79 -8.66
CA ILE A 101 16.93 12.44 -9.35
C ILE A 101 17.57 11.48 -10.37
N SER A 102 17.84 10.24 -9.95
CA SER A 102 18.43 9.22 -10.83
C SER A 102 17.48 8.79 -11.95
N HIS A 103 16.19 8.71 -11.66
CA HIS A 103 15.13 8.32 -12.59
C HIS A 103 14.91 9.38 -13.66
N ARG A 104 14.87 10.66 -13.26
CA ARG A 104 14.85 11.78 -14.22
C ARG A 104 16.07 11.75 -15.15
N ARG A 105 17.25 11.45 -14.60
CA ARG A 105 18.48 11.29 -15.41
C ARG A 105 18.39 10.10 -16.35
N HIS A 106 17.85 8.97 -15.89
CA HIS A 106 17.62 7.78 -16.69
C HIS A 106 16.71 8.05 -17.89
N HIS A 107 15.58 8.73 -17.67
CA HIS A 107 14.69 9.17 -18.76
C HIS A 107 15.35 10.16 -19.72
N SER A 108 16.28 10.99 -19.24
CA SER A 108 17.01 11.93 -20.10
C SER A 108 18.16 11.27 -20.89
N ASN A 109 18.77 10.22 -20.35
CA ASN A 109 19.96 9.57 -20.86
C ASN A 109 20.06 8.13 -20.31
N THR A 110 19.61 7.15 -21.09
CA THR A 110 19.78 5.72 -20.76
C THR A 110 21.22 5.27 -21.04
N GLY A 111 21.84 4.56 -20.09
CA GLY A 111 23.16 3.94 -20.31
C GLY A 111 24.39 4.82 -20.02
N ARG A 112 24.24 5.88 -19.22
CA ARG A 112 25.37 6.74 -18.83
C ARG A 112 26.44 5.96 -18.06
N TYR A 113 27.68 5.98 -18.55
CA TYR A 113 28.82 5.41 -17.84
C TYR A 113 29.25 6.29 -16.66
N TYR A 114 29.58 5.66 -15.55
CA TYR A 114 30.16 6.30 -14.38
C TYR A 114 31.53 5.70 -14.09
N ASP A 115 32.51 6.56 -13.86
CA ASP A 115 33.90 6.22 -13.50
C ASP A 115 34.02 5.64 -12.08
N ARG A 116 32.98 5.81 -11.27
CA ARG A 116 32.89 5.37 -9.87
C ARG A 116 31.55 4.69 -9.62
N LEU A 117 31.47 3.97 -8.50
CA LEU A 117 30.23 3.32 -8.08
C LEU A 117 29.10 4.34 -7.90
N ALA A 118 28.06 4.18 -8.72
CA ALA A 118 26.82 4.95 -8.64
C ALA A 118 25.93 4.33 -7.56
N SER A 119 25.69 5.05 -6.47
CA SER A 119 24.85 4.61 -5.36
C SER A 119 23.82 5.67 -4.99
N HIS A 120 22.58 5.25 -4.77
CA HIS A 120 21.48 6.11 -4.35
C HIS A 120 21.59 6.61 -2.91
N PHE A 121 22.45 5.99 -2.09
CA PHE A 121 22.66 6.35 -0.68
C PHE A 121 23.95 7.16 -0.46
N ASN A 122 24.73 7.40 -1.53
CA ASN A 122 25.97 8.17 -1.42
C ASN A 122 25.79 9.57 -2.04
N PRO A 123 25.67 10.64 -1.25
CA PRO A 123 25.51 12.02 -1.76
C PRO A 123 26.75 12.53 -2.53
N TYR A 124 27.90 11.85 -2.39
CA TYR A 124 29.12 12.15 -3.13
C TYR A 124 29.31 11.24 -4.35
N GLY A 125 28.34 10.38 -4.64
CA GLY A 125 28.32 9.54 -5.84
C GLY A 125 28.23 10.37 -7.13
N PRO A 126 28.65 9.81 -8.27
CA PRO A 126 28.75 10.53 -9.55
C PRO A 126 27.38 10.89 -10.16
N ILE A 127 26.29 10.45 -9.54
CA ILE A 127 24.91 10.76 -9.92
C ILE A 127 24.55 12.22 -9.54
N TYR A 128 25.06 12.72 -8.41
CA TYR A 128 24.53 13.90 -7.72
C TYR A 128 25.41 15.14 -7.87
N SER A 129 24.77 16.28 -8.10
CA SER A 129 25.40 17.59 -7.97
C SER A 129 25.42 18.06 -6.51
N LYS A 130 26.25 19.07 -6.19
CA LYS A 130 26.35 19.62 -4.83
C LYS A 130 25.02 20.11 -4.26
N ARG A 131 24.13 20.64 -5.12
CA ARG A 131 22.82 21.19 -4.73
C ARG A 131 21.79 20.10 -4.37
N GLU A 132 21.97 18.90 -4.90
CA GLU A 132 21.05 17.77 -4.70
C GLU A 132 21.36 16.95 -3.44
N ARG A 133 22.54 17.14 -2.84
CA ARG A 133 23.01 16.34 -1.69
C ARG A 133 22.10 16.40 -0.48
N LEU A 134 21.50 17.56 -0.21
CA LEU A 134 20.57 17.69 0.90
C LEU A 134 19.37 16.76 0.74
N GLN A 135 18.88 16.59 -0.51
CA GLN A 135 17.74 15.73 -0.79
C GLN A 135 18.09 14.23 -0.60
N VAL A 136 19.34 13.86 -0.90
CA VAL A 136 19.86 12.52 -0.60
C VAL A 136 19.84 12.27 0.91
N TYR A 137 20.39 13.20 1.71
CA TYR A 137 20.37 13.08 3.17
C TYR A 137 18.96 12.96 3.75
N ILE A 138 17.99 13.72 3.23
CA ILE A 138 16.59 13.64 3.66
C ILE A 138 16.00 12.26 3.35
N SER A 139 16.32 11.69 2.18
CA SER A 139 15.86 10.35 1.80
C SER A 139 16.46 9.28 2.70
N ASP A 140 17.77 9.36 2.97
CA ASP A 140 18.47 8.40 3.83
C ASP A 140 17.91 8.43 5.25
N ALA A 141 17.62 9.63 5.78
CA ALA A 141 16.97 9.78 7.08
C ALA A 141 15.57 9.13 7.11
N GLY A 142 14.79 9.26 6.02
CA GLY A 142 13.50 8.58 5.87
C GLY A 142 13.63 7.06 5.91
N ILE A 143 14.64 6.51 5.22
CA ILE A 143 14.93 5.07 5.22
C ILE A 143 15.32 4.59 6.61
N VAL A 144 16.22 5.31 7.30
CA VAL A 144 16.63 4.97 8.67
C VAL A 144 15.43 4.99 9.62
N ALA A 145 14.53 5.97 9.49
CA ALA A 145 13.32 6.04 10.30
C ALA A 145 12.41 4.82 10.06
N VAL A 146 12.20 4.42 8.81
CA VAL A 146 11.39 3.23 8.49
C VAL A 146 12.06 1.96 8.99
N ILE A 147 13.38 1.80 8.81
CA ILE A 147 14.14 0.65 9.35
C ILE A 147 13.96 0.57 10.88
N TYR A 148 14.02 1.70 11.58
CA TYR A 148 13.81 1.73 13.03
C TYR A 148 12.39 1.28 13.41
N VAL A 149 11.37 1.74 12.69
CA VAL A 149 9.98 1.29 12.90
C VAL A 149 9.84 -0.22 12.64
N LEU A 150 10.40 -0.72 11.54
CA LEU A 150 10.38 -2.15 11.21
C LEU A 150 11.12 -2.99 12.26
N TYR A 151 12.23 -2.49 12.80
CA TYR A 151 12.93 -3.11 13.93
C TYR A 151 12.03 -3.23 15.16
N LYS A 152 11.31 -2.16 15.53
CA LYS A 152 10.37 -2.20 16.67
C LYS A 152 9.21 -3.19 16.43
N ILE A 153 8.72 -3.29 15.19
CA ILE A 153 7.70 -4.28 14.81
C ILE A 153 8.27 -5.70 14.90
N ALA A 154 9.48 -5.94 14.38
CA ALA A 154 10.14 -7.24 14.48
C ALA A 154 10.35 -7.67 15.94
N ALA A 155 10.73 -6.73 16.81
CA ALA A 155 10.92 -6.99 18.24
C ALA A 155 9.62 -7.36 18.97
N THR A 156 8.44 -6.99 18.45
CA THR A 156 7.14 -7.26 19.09
C THR A 156 6.38 -8.42 18.46
N LYS A 157 6.50 -8.62 17.14
CA LYS A 157 5.75 -9.64 16.38
C LYS A 157 6.61 -10.82 15.92
N GLY A 158 7.94 -10.69 16.01
CA GLY A 158 8.91 -11.65 15.51
C GLY A 158 9.33 -11.38 14.07
N LEU A 159 10.58 -11.75 13.74
CA LEU A 159 11.18 -11.53 12.43
C LEU A 159 10.45 -12.29 11.32
N ALA A 160 10.07 -13.56 11.56
CA ALA A 160 9.37 -14.37 10.57
C ALA A 160 8.03 -13.75 10.15
N TRP A 161 7.30 -13.15 11.11
CA TRP A 161 6.06 -12.45 10.80
C TRP A 161 6.30 -11.22 9.92
N LEU A 162 7.34 -10.44 10.23
CA LEU A 162 7.70 -9.26 9.44
C LEU A 162 8.14 -9.64 8.02
N LEU A 163 8.97 -10.66 7.87
CA LEU A 163 9.42 -11.15 6.58
C LEU A 163 8.23 -11.64 5.73
N CYS A 164 7.30 -12.40 6.31
CA CYS A 164 6.14 -12.89 5.58
C CYS A 164 5.12 -11.81 5.22
N THR A 165 4.97 -10.76 6.03
CA THR A 165 3.94 -9.72 5.82
C THR A 165 4.45 -8.51 5.04
N TYR A 166 5.75 -8.24 5.10
CA TYR A 166 6.37 -7.06 4.50
C TYR A 166 7.52 -7.44 3.56
N GLY A 167 8.49 -8.23 4.04
CA GLY A 167 9.72 -8.55 3.29
C GLY A 167 9.48 -9.31 1.97
N VAL A 168 8.81 -10.46 2.01
CA VAL A 168 8.51 -11.29 0.84
C VAL A 168 7.66 -10.54 -0.18
N PRO A 169 6.53 -9.89 0.20
CA PRO A 169 5.77 -9.07 -0.75
C PRO A 169 6.61 -7.95 -1.38
N LEU A 170 7.44 -7.26 -0.58
CA LEU A 170 8.30 -6.19 -1.08
C LEU A 170 9.33 -6.70 -2.08
N LEU A 171 9.93 -7.87 -1.85
CA LEU A 171 10.87 -8.50 -2.78
C LEU A 171 10.19 -8.91 -4.09
N ILE A 172 8.97 -9.45 -4.04
CA ILE A 172 8.19 -9.82 -5.23
C ILE A 172 7.93 -8.56 -6.08
N VAL A 173 7.49 -7.47 -5.45
CA VAL A 173 7.22 -6.21 -6.17
C VAL A 173 8.51 -5.64 -6.76
N ASN A 174 9.61 -5.62 -6.01
CA ASN A 174 10.90 -5.15 -6.54
C ASN A 174 11.40 -6.02 -7.71
N ALA A 175 11.28 -7.35 -7.60
CA ALA A 175 11.65 -8.26 -8.69
C ALA A 175 10.81 -8.00 -9.95
N PHE A 176 9.51 -7.78 -9.78
CA PHE A 176 8.63 -7.42 -10.88
C PHE A 176 9.01 -6.06 -11.51
N LEU A 177 9.28 -5.04 -10.71
CA LEU A 177 9.70 -3.70 -11.19
C LEU A 177 11.04 -3.74 -11.94
N VAL A 178 12.01 -4.50 -11.43
CA VAL A 178 13.31 -4.69 -12.11
C VAL A 178 13.11 -5.45 -13.43
N LEU A 179 12.26 -6.47 -13.46
CA LEU A 179 11.98 -7.23 -14.67
C LEU A 179 11.34 -6.35 -15.75
N ILE A 180 10.30 -5.58 -15.41
CA ILE A 180 9.62 -4.74 -16.42
C ILE A 180 10.57 -3.67 -16.97
N THR A 181 11.36 -3.03 -16.09
CA THR A 181 12.31 -1.98 -16.51
C THR A 181 13.41 -2.59 -17.37
N TYR A 182 13.95 -3.75 -17.00
CA TYR A 182 14.91 -4.48 -17.83
C TYR A 182 14.35 -4.79 -19.21
N LEU A 183 13.16 -5.41 -19.29
CA LEU A 183 12.52 -5.75 -20.57
C LEU A 183 12.26 -4.53 -21.45
N GLN A 184 11.89 -3.40 -20.85
CA GLN A 184 11.70 -2.12 -21.55
C GLN A 184 13.00 -1.49 -22.05
N HIS A 185 14.15 -1.89 -21.50
CA HIS A 185 15.47 -1.36 -21.84
C HIS A 185 16.38 -2.32 -22.60
N THR A 186 15.96 -3.57 -22.85
CA THR A 186 16.73 -4.54 -23.65
C THR A 186 16.20 -4.77 -25.06
N HIS A 187 15.33 -3.91 -25.58
CA HIS A 187 14.89 -4.01 -26.97
C HIS A 187 16.01 -3.56 -27.92
N SER A 188 16.46 -4.45 -28.81
CA SER A 188 17.57 -4.23 -29.75
C SER A 188 17.24 -3.29 -30.93
N ALA A 189 16.25 -2.40 -30.82
CA ALA A 189 15.95 -1.42 -31.86
C ALA A 189 16.23 -0.01 -31.35
N LEU A 190 17.50 0.38 -31.46
CA LEU A 190 18.02 1.70 -31.83
C LEU A 190 19.54 1.61 -32.01
#